data_AF-A0A2A3C9Y9-F1
#
_entry.id   AF-A0A2A3C9Y9-F1
#
_cell.length_a   1.000
_cell.length_b   1.000
_cell.length_c   1.000
_cell.angle_alpha   90.00
_cell.angle_beta   90.00
_cell.angle_gamma   90.00
#
_symmetry.space_group_name_H-M   'P 1'
#
loop_
_entity.id
_entity.type
_entity.pdbx_description
1 polymer ?
#
loop_
_entity_poly.entity_id
_entity_poly.type
_entity_poly.pdbx_seq_one_letter_code
_entity_poly.pdbx_strand_id
1 'polypeptide(L)'
;MTRVQDQTALSLGGPRDYAVAREAEVFAMTEALKFQDSIPEVAATSLVGVIAKLEMIVGADRDIGDPTDFPWPHIASVLRDLKAIAGGLPVGRRSRERTRSDIAKHWESAVKLVAALKEESAAEHLIQSASAIKFPSRGLS
;
A
#
# COMPACT_ATOMS: atom_id res chain seq x y z
N MET A 1 26.92 -12.79 42.41
CA MET A 1 25.93 -11.74 42.65
C MET A 1 26.21 -10.61 41.67
N THR A 2 25.72 -10.73 40.44
CA THR A 2 24.49 -10.09 39.92
C THR A 2 24.60 -8.58 39.80
N ARG A 3 24.86 -8.07 38.59
CA ARG A 3 23.96 -7.12 37.90
C ARG A 3 24.37 -6.98 36.44
N VAL A 4 23.75 -7.80 35.59
CA VAL A 4 23.58 -7.48 34.16
C VAL A 4 22.66 -6.25 34.13
N GLN A 5 23.23 -5.08 33.87
CA GLN A 5 22.47 -3.88 33.47
C GLN A 5 22.37 -4.03 31.94
N ASP A 6 21.29 -4.58 31.40
CA ASP A 6 20.04 -3.87 31.12
C ASP A 6 20.28 -2.51 30.45
N GLN A 7 20.86 -2.56 29.26
CA GLN A 7 20.78 -1.49 28.27
C GLN A 7 20.56 -2.10 26.87
N THR A 8 19.45 -2.83 26.72
CA THR A 8 18.70 -2.79 25.46
C THR A 8 18.10 -1.39 25.32
N ALA A 9 18.96 -0.40 25.07
CA ALA A 9 18.54 0.87 24.55
C ALA A 9 17.94 0.57 23.17
N LEU A 10 16.61 0.66 23.11
CA LEU A 10 15.81 0.72 21.91
C LEU A 10 16.59 1.47 20.82
N SER A 11 17.09 0.74 19.83
CA SER A 11 17.50 1.34 18.57
C SER A 11 16.22 1.86 17.92
N LEU A 12 15.80 3.06 18.35
CA LEU A 12 14.95 3.92 17.57
C LEU A 12 15.74 4.16 16.29
N GLY A 13 15.26 3.55 15.21
CA GLY A 13 15.91 3.54 13.90
C GLY A 13 16.42 4.93 13.55
N GLY A 14 17.62 4.97 12.97
CA GLY A 14 18.30 6.24 12.68
C GLY A 14 17.52 7.10 11.68
N PRO A 15 18.01 8.31 11.36
CA PRO A 15 17.36 9.21 10.39
C PRO A 15 17.05 8.55 9.04
N ARG A 16 17.83 7.54 8.64
CA ARG A 16 17.62 6.74 7.43
C ARG A 16 16.41 5.80 7.54
N ASP A 17 16.24 5.12 8.68
CA ASP A 17 15.12 4.21 8.90
C ASP A 17 13.82 4.99 9.01
N TYR A 18 13.86 6.17 9.64
CA TYR A 18 12.74 7.10 9.66
C TYR A 18 12.36 7.58 8.25
N ALA A 19 13.34 7.96 7.42
CA ALA A 19 13.08 8.39 6.04
C ALA A 19 12.42 7.26 5.21
N VAL A 20 12.92 6.03 5.34
CA VAL A 20 12.34 4.85 4.67
C VAL A 20 10.93 4.56 5.17
N ALA A 21 10.69 4.62 6.48
CA ALA A 21 9.36 4.43 7.05
C ALA A 21 8.37 5.49 6.54
N ARG A 22 8.78 6.77 6.52
CA ARG A 22 7.97 7.87 6.00
C ARG A 22 7.64 7.71 4.52
N GLU A 23 8.60 7.30 3.70
CA GLU A 23 8.38 7.03 2.28
C GLU A 23 7.40 5.86 2.08
N ALA A 24 7.56 4.78 2.85
CA ALA A 24 6.66 3.64 2.83
C ALA A 24 5.22 4.01 3.26
N GLU A 25 5.06 4.87 4.27
CA GLU A 25 3.76 5.38 4.71
C GLU A 25 3.07 6.20 3.62
N VAL A 26 3.78 7.14 2.99
CA VAL A 26 3.23 7.96 1.89
C VAL A 26 2.84 7.09 0.71
N PHE A 27 3.66 6.10 0.36
CA PHE A 27 3.36 5.16 -0.71
C PHE A 27 2.10 4.35 -0.39
N ALA A 28 2.01 3.75 0.80
CA ALA A 28 0.87 2.94 1.21
C ALA A 28 -0.43 3.75 1.25
N MET A 29 -0.38 5.00 1.74
CA MET A 29 -1.53 5.90 1.74
C MET A 29 -1.97 6.26 0.32
N THR A 30 -1.01 6.55 -0.56
CA THR A 30 -1.29 6.88 -1.96
C THR A 30 -1.95 5.72 -2.70
N GLU A 31 -1.44 4.50 -2.53
CA GLU A 31 -2.04 3.30 -3.14
C GLU A 31 -3.43 3.01 -2.57
N ALA A 32 -3.64 3.23 -1.27
CA ALA A 32 -4.97 3.10 -0.66
C ALA A 32 -5.97 4.12 -1.23
N LEU A 33 -5.54 5.37 -1.48
CA LEU A 33 -6.36 6.40 -2.11
C LEU A 33 -6.72 6.04 -3.57
N LYS A 34 -5.73 5.65 -4.38
CA LYS A 34 -5.99 5.18 -5.76
C LYS A 34 -6.96 4.01 -5.80
N PHE A 35 -6.82 3.08 -4.86
CA PHE A 35 -7.75 1.96 -4.74
C PHE A 35 -9.16 2.46 -4.42
N GLN A 36 -9.33 3.39 -3.49
CA GLN A 36 -10.64 4.01 -3.21
C GLN A 36 -11.23 4.72 -4.43
N ASP A 37 -10.41 5.46 -5.19
CA ASP A 37 -10.84 6.15 -6.42
C ASP A 37 -11.28 5.18 -7.51
N SER A 38 -10.76 3.95 -7.52
CA SER A 38 -11.16 2.90 -8.47
C SER A 38 -12.45 2.17 -8.07
N ILE A 39 -12.83 2.21 -6.79
CA ILE A 39 -13.99 1.44 -6.29
C ILE A 39 -15.30 1.84 -6.98
N PRO A 40 -15.62 3.11 -7.23
CA PRO A 40 -16.85 3.50 -7.93
C PRO A 40 -17.09 2.74 -9.24
N GLU A 41 -16.04 2.50 -10.02
CA GLU A 41 -16.10 1.81 -11.33
C GLU A 41 -16.35 0.30 -11.21
N VAL A 42 -16.10 -0.29 -10.04
CA VAL A 42 -16.32 -1.72 -9.81
C VAL A 42 -17.79 -1.98 -9.48
N ALA A 43 -18.52 -2.65 -10.38
CA ALA A 43 -19.90 -3.03 -10.11
C ALA A 43 -20.02 -3.93 -8.87
N ALA A 44 -20.93 -3.61 -7.95
CA ALA A 44 -21.25 -4.49 -6.84
C ALA A 44 -22.07 -5.69 -7.36
N THR A 45 -21.57 -6.90 -7.17
CA THR A 45 -22.25 -8.15 -7.56
C THR A 45 -23.13 -8.72 -6.45
N SER A 46 -23.20 -8.05 -5.30
CA SER A 46 -23.97 -8.48 -4.12
C SER A 46 -24.44 -7.29 -3.28
N LEU A 47 -25.51 -7.49 -2.49
CA LEU A 47 -26.01 -6.50 -1.54
C LEU A 47 -24.98 -6.13 -0.47
N VAL A 48 -24.18 -7.10 -0.03
CA VAL A 48 -23.02 -6.88 0.87
C VAL A 48 -22.01 -5.93 0.23
N GLY A 49 -21.73 -6.08 -1.07
CA GLY A 49 -20.85 -5.17 -1.81
C GLY A 49 -21.42 -3.75 -1.93
N VAL A 50 -22.74 -3.61 -2.08
CA VAL A 50 -23.42 -2.30 -2.05
C VAL A 50 -23.29 -1.66 -0.68
N ILE A 51 -23.55 -2.41 0.40
CA ILE A 51 -23.41 -1.93 1.78
C ILE A 51 -21.97 -1.48 2.05
N ALA A 52 -20.96 -2.23 1.57
CA ALA A 52 -19.55 -1.87 1.73
C ALA A 52 -19.18 -0.55 1.05
N LYS A 53 -19.68 -0.31 -0.16
CA LYS A 53 -19.49 0.98 -0.85
C LYS A 53 -20.12 2.13 -0.08
N LEU A 54 -21.35 1.94 0.44
CA LEU A 54 -22.04 2.96 1.22
C LEU A 54 -21.33 3.23 2.57
N GLU A 55 -20.82 2.20 3.25
CA GLU A 55 -19.99 2.37 4.45
C GLU A 55 -18.73 3.18 4.16
N MET A 56 -18.05 2.87 3.04
CA MET A 56 -16.86 3.61 2.61
C MET A 56 -17.17 5.09 2.38
N ILE A 57 -18.30 5.40 1.73
CA ILE A 57 -18.72 6.78 1.48
C ILE A 57 -19.06 7.51 2.80
N VAL A 58 -19.82 6.88 3.70
CA VAL A 58 -20.20 7.49 5.00
C VAL A 58 -19.01 7.67 5.94
N GLY A 59 -18.01 6.79 5.83
CA GLY A 59 -16.75 6.84 6.58
C GLY A 59 -15.66 7.69 5.93
N ALA A 60 -15.83 8.10 4.67
CA ALA A 60 -14.95 9.07 4.03
C ALA A 60 -15.10 10.42 4.73
N ASP A 61 -13.98 11.14 4.80
CA ASP A 61 -13.84 12.39 5.53
C ASP A 61 -14.98 13.36 5.18
N ARG A 62 -15.69 13.83 6.20
CA ARG A 62 -16.92 14.62 6.04
C ARG A 62 -16.65 16.08 5.72
N ASP A 63 -15.45 16.42 5.28
CA ASP A 63 -15.02 17.78 4.91
C ASP A 63 -15.62 18.27 3.58
N ILE A 64 -16.70 17.65 3.09
CA ILE A 64 -17.57 18.20 2.05
C ILE A 64 -18.52 19.21 2.71
N GLY A 65 -18.05 20.45 2.91
CA GLY A 65 -18.88 21.63 3.13
C GLY A 65 -20.03 21.51 4.15
N ASP A 66 -21.14 22.19 3.89
CA ASP A 66 -22.32 22.17 4.76
C ASP A 66 -22.89 20.73 4.85
N PRO A 67 -23.00 20.14 6.05
CA PRO A 67 -23.57 18.80 6.25
C PRO A 67 -25.05 18.66 5.82
N THR A 68 -25.70 19.74 5.37
CA THR A 68 -27.04 19.75 4.75
C THR A 68 -27.03 19.78 3.21
N ASP A 69 -25.90 20.07 2.54
CA ASP A 69 -25.82 20.23 1.08
C ASP A 69 -25.74 18.89 0.31
N PHE A 70 -25.42 17.80 1.00
CA PHE A 70 -25.38 16.46 0.42
C PHE A 70 -26.32 15.54 1.20
N PRO A 71 -26.99 14.56 0.57
CA PRO A 71 -27.98 13.70 1.23
C PRO A 71 -27.37 12.70 2.23
N TRP A 72 -26.33 13.07 2.99
CA TRP A 72 -25.68 12.25 4.00
C TRP A 72 -26.64 11.69 5.06
N PRO A 73 -27.58 12.46 5.62
CA PRO A 73 -28.55 11.90 6.56
C PRO A 73 -29.41 10.79 5.92
N HIS A 74 -29.78 10.96 4.65
CA HIS A 74 -30.59 9.98 3.92
C HIS A 74 -29.77 8.71 3.59
N ILE A 75 -28.53 8.87 3.11
CA ILE A 75 -27.62 7.75 2.83
C ILE A 75 -27.33 6.98 4.12
N ALA A 76 -27.07 7.67 5.23
CA ALA A 76 -26.86 7.04 6.53
C ALA A 76 -28.11 6.28 7.02
N SER A 77 -29.31 6.81 6.76
CA SER A 77 -30.55 6.10 7.09
C SER A 77 -30.72 4.83 6.25
N VAL A 78 -30.58 4.94 4.93
CA VAL A 78 -30.65 3.78 4.02
C VAL A 78 -29.62 2.73 4.40
N LEU A 79 -28.40 3.13 4.73
CA LEU A 79 -27.35 2.20 5.17
C LEU A 79 -27.73 1.44 6.45
N ARG A 80 -28.38 2.10 7.42
CA ARG A 80 -28.88 1.41 8.62
C ARG A 80 -29.96 0.39 8.28
N ASP A 81 -30.91 0.77 7.43
CA ASP A 81 -32.02 -0.10 7.04
C ASP A 81 -31.51 -1.33 6.25
N LEU A 82 -30.59 -1.12 5.31
CA LEU A 82 -29.97 -2.19 4.53
C LEU A 82 -29.21 -3.19 5.43
N LYS A 83 -28.50 -2.71 6.45
CA LYS A 83 -27.82 -3.58 7.43
C LYS A 83 -28.80 -4.34 8.31
N ALA A 84 -29.95 -3.75 8.66
CA ALA A 84 -30.98 -4.43 9.42
C ALA A 84 -31.61 -5.58 8.61
N ILE A 85 -31.76 -5.40 7.28
CA ILE A 85 -32.35 -6.40 6.38
C ILE A 85 -31.34 -7.49 5.98
N ALA A 86 -30.12 -7.10 5.59
CA ALA A 86 -29.13 -8.01 5.01
C ALA A 86 -28.12 -8.57 6.02
N GLY A 87 -28.12 -8.04 7.25
CA GLY A 87 -27.01 -8.18 8.19
C GLY A 87 -25.92 -7.13 7.95
N GLY A 88 -25.16 -6.80 9.00
CA GLY A 88 -23.98 -5.95 8.88
C GLY A 88 -22.86 -6.63 8.12
N LEU A 89 -21.89 -5.85 7.63
CA LEU A 89 -20.65 -6.45 7.15
C LEU A 89 -20.01 -7.24 8.31
N PRO A 90 -19.42 -8.42 8.04
CA PRO A 90 -18.65 -9.11 9.05
C PRO A 90 -17.61 -8.12 9.57
N VAL A 91 -17.56 -7.92 10.89
CA VAL A 91 -16.57 -7.05 11.52
C VAL A 91 -15.23 -7.52 10.98
N GLY A 92 -14.62 -6.69 10.13
CA GLY A 92 -13.35 -6.96 9.50
C GLY A 92 -12.29 -6.92 10.58
N ARG A 93 -12.24 -7.96 11.43
CA ARG A 93 -11.06 -8.30 12.20
C ARG A 93 -10.01 -8.52 11.11
N ARG A 94 -9.21 -7.49 10.85
CA ARG A 94 -7.91 -7.63 10.23
C ARG A 94 -7.15 -8.56 11.14
N SER A 95 -7.34 -9.86 10.93
CA SER A 95 -6.63 -10.89 11.64
C SER A 95 -5.17 -10.58 11.40
N ARG A 96 -4.39 -10.48 12.47
CA ARG A 96 -2.95 -10.19 12.34
C ARG A 96 -2.29 -11.23 11.46
N GLU A 97 -2.85 -12.43 11.41
CA GLU A 97 -2.47 -13.54 10.55
C GLU A 97 -2.70 -13.23 9.07
N ARG A 98 -3.86 -12.66 8.68
CA ARG A 98 -4.10 -12.20 7.31
C ARG A 98 -3.12 -11.11 6.89
N THR A 99 -2.96 -10.09 7.73
CA THR A 99 -2.00 -9.00 7.46
C THR A 99 -0.56 -9.53 7.31
N ARG A 100 -0.15 -10.48 8.17
CA ARG A 100 1.16 -11.14 8.04
C ARG A 100 1.29 -11.94 6.74
N SER A 101 0.23 -12.64 6.33
CA SER A 101 0.24 -13.36 5.05
C SER A 101 0.36 -12.42 3.87
N ASP A 102 -0.31 -11.27 3.89
CA ASP A 102 -0.25 -10.29 2.80
C ASP A 102 1.11 -9.60 2.73
N ILE A 103 1.72 -9.31 3.90
CA ILE A 103 3.10 -8.83 4.00
C ILE A 103 4.07 -9.85 3.41
N ALA A 104 3.93 -11.14 3.74
CA ALA A 104 4.80 -12.19 3.22
C ALA A 104 4.74 -12.29 1.69
N LYS A 105 3.53 -12.20 1.11
CA LYS A 105 3.34 -12.18 -0.36
C LYS A 105 3.97 -10.95 -1.00
N HIS A 106 3.77 -9.78 -0.41
CA HIS A 106 4.39 -8.55 -0.92
C HIS A 106 5.91 -8.61 -0.85
N TRP A 107 6.46 -9.17 0.23
CA TRP A 107 7.90 -9.40 0.35
C TRP A 107 8.42 -10.32 -0.75
N GLU A 108 7.73 -11.43 -1.03
CA GLU A 108 8.12 -12.34 -2.11
C GLU A 108 8.12 -11.65 -3.49
N SER A 109 7.07 -10.88 -3.79
CA SER A 109 6.99 -10.08 -5.03
C SER A 109 8.09 -9.03 -5.12
N ALA A 110 8.41 -8.35 -4.01
CA ALA A 110 9.48 -7.36 -3.97
C ALA A 110 10.85 -7.98 -4.20
N VAL A 111 11.13 -9.15 -3.59
CA VAL A 111 12.37 -9.89 -3.81
C VAL A 111 12.51 -10.29 -5.28
N LYS A 112 11.44 -10.78 -5.92
CA LYS A 112 11.43 -11.12 -7.35
C LYS A 112 11.71 -9.88 -8.23
N LEU A 113 11.09 -8.76 -7.92
CA LEU A 113 11.27 -7.52 -8.67
C LEU A 113 12.69 -6.96 -8.54
N VAL A 114 13.28 -6.99 -7.33
CA VAL A 114 14.67 -6.58 -7.11
C VAL A 114 15.66 -7.49 -7.83
N ALA A 115 15.40 -8.80 -7.89
CA ALA A 115 16.23 -9.73 -8.66
C ALA A 115 16.17 -9.40 -10.16
N ALA A 116 14.98 -9.20 -10.71
CA ALA A 116 14.80 -8.85 -12.13
C ALA A 116 15.52 -7.55 -12.51
N LEU A 117 15.40 -6.50 -11.68
CA LEU A 117 16.09 -5.22 -11.93
C LEU A 117 17.62 -5.33 -11.86
N LYS A 118 18.15 -6.21 -10.99
CA LYS A 118 19.59 -6.47 -10.94
C LYS A 118 20.08 -7.17 -12.21
N GLU A 119 19.32 -8.12 -12.72
CA GLU A 119 19.63 -8.80 -13.99
C GLU A 119 19.59 -7.84 -15.18
N GLU A 120 18.60 -6.94 -15.23
CA GLU A 120 18.48 -5.89 -16.25
C GLU A 120 19.68 -4.92 -16.20
N SER A 121 20.01 -4.41 -15.01
CA SER A 121 21.17 -3.52 -14.84
C SER A 121 22.51 -4.18 -15.17
N ALA A 122 22.66 -5.48 -14.91
CA ALA A 122 23.86 -6.24 -15.26
C ALA A 122 23.97 -6.45 -16.78
N ALA A 123 22.85 -6.69 -17.46
CA ALA A 123 22.79 -6.79 -18.91
C ALA A 123 23.13 -5.46 -19.59
N GLU A 124 22.59 -4.35 -19.08
CA GLU A 124 22.90 -2.99 -19.56
C GLU A 124 24.38 -2.65 -19.37
N HIS A 125 24.96 -2.97 -18.21
CA HIS A 125 26.37 -2.70 -17.93
C HIS A 125 27.31 -3.52 -18.82
N LEU A 126 26.96 -4.76 -19.17
CA LEU A 126 27.71 -5.59 -20.11
C LEU A 126 27.64 -5.05 -21.54
N ILE A 127 26.47 -4.55 -21.97
CA ILE A 127 26.31 -3.92 -23.29
C ILE A 127 27.14 -2.63 -23.39
N GLN A 128 27.14 -1.80 -22.34
CA GLN A 128 27.94 -0.58 -22.26
C GLN A 128 29.46 -0.86 -22.22
N SER A 129 29.87 -1.92 -21.51
CA SER A 129 31.28 -2.35 -21.42
C SER A 129 31.78 -2.90 -22.76
N ALA A 130 30.95 -3.65 -23.48
CA ALA A 130 31.26 -4.17 -24.80
C ALA A 130 31.33 -3.06 -25.87
N SER A 131 30.52 -1.99 -25.75
CA SER A 131 30.64 -0.83 -26.64
C SER A 131 31.91 -0.01 -26.40
N ALA A 132 32.38 0.07 -25.14
CA ALA A 132 33.61 0.78 -24.78
C ALA A 132 34.89 0.08 -25.25
N ILE A 133 34.89 -1.26 -25.37
CA ILE A 133 36.05 -2.04 -25.85
C ILE A 133 36.23 -1.93 -27.38
N LYS A 134 35.22 -1.46 -28.14
CA LYS A 134 35.25 -1.43 -29.61
C LYS A 134 36.12 -0.32 -30.23
N PHE A 135 36.74 0.57 -29.46
CA PHE A 135 37.73 1.51 -29.99
C PHE A 135 38.93 1.73 -29.06
N PRO A 136 40.09 1.12 -29.39
CA PRO A 136 41.32 1.89 -29.42
C PRO A 136 41.87 1.97 -30.84
N SER A 137 42.08 3.21 -31.27
CA SER A 137 42.61 3.67 -32.54
C SER A 137 43.77 2.82 -33.07
N ARG A 138 43.65 2.34 -34.31
CA ARG A 138 44.83 2.07 -35.14
C ARG A 138 45.50 3.42 -35.40
N GLY A 139 46.49 3.75 -34.56
CA GLY A 139 47.45 4.80 -34.84
C GLY A 139 48.34 4.36 -36.00
N LEU A 140 48.06 4.90 -37.18
CA LEU A 140 48.99 4.97 -38.29
C LEU A 140 50.13 5.92 -37.88
N SER A 141 51.38 5.44 -37.93
CA SER A 141 52.42 6.06 -38.76
C SER A 141 53.66 5.18 -38.85
#